data_AF-A0AA88IC42-F1
#
_entry.id   AF-A0AA88IC42-F1
#
_cell.length_a   1.000
_cell.length_b   1.000
_cell.length_c   1.000
_cell.angle_alpha   90.00
_cell.angle_beta   90.00
_cell.angle_gamma   90.00
#
_symmetry.space_group_name_H-M   'P 1'
#
loop_
_entity.id
_entity.type
_entity.pdbx_description
1 polymer ?
#
loop_
_entity_poly.entity_id
_entity_poly.type
_entity_poly.pdbx_seq_one_letter_code
_entity_poly.pdbx_strand_id
1 'polypeptide(L)'
;MMSVVCITYVAFVMNGGESHQFYLPMFETDRHSGSAQYIGSLFIFYFLSMIISSIYLCVGVHKQLRGFFFPWMILMIIAILFQVVFGLWLICGYYIYLRGVLVAFYCWIWGGLN
;
A
#
# COMPACT_ATOMS: atom_id res chain seq x y z
N MET A 1 -6.90 -8.75 7.26
CA MET A 1 -5.94 -8.66 8.39
C MET A 1 -4.74 -7.76 8.06
N MET A 2 -4.11 -7.90 6.88
CA MET A 2 -2.99 -7.03 6.46
C MET A 2 -3.30 -5.52 6.46
N SER A 3 -4.51 -5.11 6.07
CA SER A 3 -4.89 -3.68 6.06
C SER A 3 -4.83 -3.01 7.45
N VAL A 4 -5.17 -3.74 8.52
CA VAL A 4 -5.14 -3.21 9.89
C VAL A 4 -3.70 -3.01 10.35
N VAL A 5 -2.81 -3.97 10.05
CA VAL A 5 -1.38 -3.87 10.35
C VAL A 5 -0.75 -2.68 9.60
N CYS A 6 -1.07 -2.52 8.30
CA CYS A 6 -0.60 -1.39 7.51
C CYS A 6 -1.10 -0.04 8.07
N ILE A 7 -2.35 0.06 8.52
CA ILE A 7 -2.87 1.27 9.17
C ILE A 7 -2.10 1.59 10.45
N THR A 8 -1.85 0.59 11.31
CA THR A 8 -1.09 0.80 12.56
C THR A 8 0.34 1.23 12.28
N TYR A 9 0.98 0.70 11.23
CA TYR A 9 2.31 1.12 10.79
C TYR A 9 2.30 2.58 10.29
N VAL A 10 1.35 2.95 9.43
CA VAL A 10 1.24 4.32 8.92
C VAL A 10 0.98 5.31 10.05
N ALA A 11 0.09 4.97 11.00
CA ALA A 11 -0.17 5.79 12.18
C ALA A 11 1.08 5.95 13.06
N PHE A 12 1.88 4.88 13.22
CA PHE A 12 3.14 4.93 13.94
C PHE A 12 4.14 5.88 13.27
N VAL A 13 4.31 5.81 11.95
CA VAL A 13 5.20 6.72 11.20
C VAL A 13 4.73 8.17 11.27
N MET A 14 3.41 8.41 11.17
CA MET A 14 2.82 9.75 11.32
C MET A 14 3.05 10.36 12.70
N ASN A 15 3.13 9.53 13.75
CA ASN A 15 3.42 9.95 15.13
C ASN A 15 4.92 10.13 15.41
N GLY A 16 5.78 10.08 14.39
CA GLY A 16 7.23 10.25 14.53
C GLY A 16 8.02 8.95 14.65
N GLY A 17 7.37 7.80 14.44
CA GLY A 17 8.00 6.50 14.37
C GLY A 17 9.05 6.39 13.26
N GLU A 18 9.97 5.45 13.43
CA GLU A 18 11.07 5.19 12.50
C GLU A 18 10.62 4.47 11.22
N SER A 19 11.05 4.96 10.05
CA SER A 19 10.71 4.40 8.72
C SER A 19 11.91 4.21 7.79
N HIS A 20 13.09 3.91 8.34
CA HIS A 20 14.35 3.75 7.57
C HIS A 20 14.47 2.42 6.80
N GLN A 21 13.47 1.54 6.91
CA GLN A 21 13.55 0.25 6.24
C GLN A 21 13.17 0.40 4.76
N PHE A 22 14.11 0.09 3.87
CA PHE A 22 13.98 0.19 2.41
C PHE A 22 12.77 -0.52 1.77
N TYR A 23 12.17 -1.49 2.45
CA TYR A 23 11.01 -2.21 1.93
C TYR A 23 9.68 -1.55 2.28
N LEU A 24 9.70 -0.46 3.07
CA LEU A 24 8.49 0.25 3.47
C LEU A 24 8.20 1.39 2.50
N PRO A 25 6.94 1.61 2.09
CA PRO A 25 6.58 2.69 1.16
C PRO A 25 6.88 4.10 1.67
N MET A 26 6.96 4.28 2.99
CA MET A 26 7.25 5.58 3.64
C MET A 26 8.74 5.75 3.96
N PHE A 27 9.59 5.06 3.21
CA PHE A 27 11.03 5.20 3.27
C PHE A 27 11.44 6.64 2.90
N GLU A 28 12.40 7.22 3.64
CA GLU A 28 12.93 8.59 3.46
C GLU A 28 11.91 9.74 3.53
N THR A 29 10.69 9.50 3.99
CA THR A 29 9.68 10.58 4.04
C THR A 29 10.08 11.66 5.05
N ASP A 30 10.25 12.90 4.59
CA ASP A 30 10.58 14.04 5.44
C ASP A 30 9.41 14.36 6.38
N ARG A 31 9.71 14.34 7.69
CA ARG A 31 8.77 14.60 8.78
C ARG A 31 8.52 16.10 8.97
N HIS A 32 9.49 16.94 8.62
CA HIS A 32 9.46 18.36 8.94
C HIS A 32 8.57 19.18 8.00
N SER A 33 8.43 18.73 6.75
CA SER A 33 7.66 19.46 5.73
C SER A 33 6.15 19.16 5.74
N GLY A 34 5.65 18.39 6.73
CA GLY A 34 4.23 17.95 6.77
C GLY A 34 3.84 16.91 5.71
N SER A 35 4.71 16.61 4.74
CA SER A 35 4.49 15.64 3.66
C SER A 35 4.09 14.25 4.17
N ALA A 36 4.73 13.80 5.27
CA ALA A 36 4.40 12.54 5.93
C ALA A 36 2.94 12.45 6.40
N GLN A 37 2.34 13.56 6.85
CA GLN A 37 0.95 13.58 7.33
C GLN A 37 -0.05 13.52 6.17
N TYR A 38 0.20 14.25 5.09
CA TYR A 38 -0.64 14.23 3.90
C TYR A 38 -0.63 12.86 3.23
N ILE A 39 0.56 12.29 2.99
CA ILE A 39 0.69 10.98 2.36
C ILE A 39 0.17 9.87 3.29
N GLY A 40 0.46 9.94 4.59
CA GLY A 40 -0.04 8.98 5.58
C GLY A 40 -1.56 8.96 5.69
N SER A 41 -2.21 10.13 5.72
CA SER A 41 -3.68 10.21 5.75
C SER A 41 -4.33 9.64 4.50
N LEU A 42 -3.72 9.83 3.32
CA LEU A 42 -4.16 9.22 2.06
C LEU A 42 -4.06 7.69 2.09
N PHE A 43 -2.97 7.13 2.63
CA PHE A 43 -2.84 5.68 2.82
C PHE A 43 -3.89 5.13 3.79
N ILE A 44 -4.13 5.80 4.92
CA ILE A 44 -5.17 5.38 5.88
C ILE A 44 -6.54 5.38 5.21
N PHE A 45 -6.89 6.44 4.46
CA PHE A 45 -8.14 6.52 3.72
C PHE A 45 -8.29 5.36 2.71
N TYR A 46 -7.22 5.04 1.97
CA TYR A 46 -7.21 3.91 1.05
C TYR A 46 -7.40 2.55 1.76
N PHE A 47 -6.74 2.32 2.88
CA PHE A 47 -6.92 1.06 3.61
C PHE A 47 -8.32 0.94 4.24
N LEU A 48 -8.92 2.04 4.66
CA LEU A 48 -10.31 2.06 5.13
C LEU A 48 -11.30 1.76 3.99
N SER A 49 -11.11 2.35 2.80
CA SER A 49 -11.96 2.04 1.64
C SER A 49 -11.82 0.58 1.18
N MET A 50 -10.63 -0.01 1.32
CA MET A 50 -10.41 -1.45 1.12
C MET A 50 -11.18 -2.32 2.12
N ILE A 51 -11.24 -1.94 3.40
CA ILE A 51 -12.05 -2.67 4.41
C ILE A 51 -13.54 -2.58 4.05
N ILE A 52 -14.02 -1.39 3.71
CA ILE A 52 -15.43 -1.16 3.34
C ILE A 52 -15.79 -1.95 2.07
N SER A 53 -14.95 -1.92 1.04
CA SER A 53 -15.18 -2.67 -0.20
C SER A 53 -15.16 -4.19 0.03
N SER A 54 -14.35 -4.69 0.95
CA SER A 54 -14.38 -6.11 1.35
C SER A 54 -15.72 -6.49 2.00
N ILE A 55 -16.33 -5.61 2.81
CA ILE A 55 -17.66 -5.86 3.38
C ILE A 55 -18.72 -5.90 2.28
N TYR A 56 -18.66 -4.95 1.32
CA TYR A 56 -19.55 -4.96 0.16
C TYR A 56 -19.42 -6.23 -0.68
N LEU A 57 -18.22 -6.77 -0.82
CA LEU A 57 -17.97 -8.03 -1.51
C LEU A 57 -18.67 -9.20 -0.78
N CYS A 58 -18.55 -9.31 0.54
CA CYS A 58 -19.25 -10.33 1.32
C CYS A 58 -20.79 -10.24 1.16
N VAL A 59 -21.34 -9.03 1.22
CA VAL A 59 -22.78 -8.80 1.02
C VAL A 59 -23.20 -9.11 -0.43
N GLY A 60 -22.37 -8.74 -1.40
CA GLY A 60 -22.59 -8.98 -2.83
C GLY A 60 -22.66 -10.46 -3.16
N VAL A 61 -21.77 -11.27 -2.57
CA VAL A 61 -21.78 -12.73 -2.69
C VAL A 61 -23.06 -13.32 -2.09
N HIS A 62 -23.45 -12.87 -0.89
CA HIS A 62 -24.64 -13.38 -0.22
C HIS A 62 -25.94 -13.05 -0.98
N LYS A 63 -26.01 -11.85 -1.59
CA LYS A 63 -27.18 -11.40 -2.36
C LYS A 63 -27.11 -11.71 -3.86
N GLN A 64 -26.07 -12.42 -4.33
CA GLN A 64 -25.83 -12.70 -5.77
C GLN A 64 -25.81 -11.44 -6.66
N LEU A 65 -25.47 -10.29 -6.08
CA LEU A 65 -25.43 -9.00 -6.78
C LEU A 65 -24.01 -8.77 -7.33
N ARG A 66 -23.81 -9.09 -8.61
CA ARG A 66 -22.51 -9.01 -9.31
C ARG A 66 -21.86 -7.62 -9.24
N GLY A 67 -22.65 -6.56 -9.15
CA GLY A 67 -22.17 -5.18 -9.13
C GLY A 67 -21.34 -4.79 -7.91
N PHE A 68 -21.52 -5.47 -6.76
CA PHE A 68 -20.79 -5.14 -5.53
C PHE A 68 -19.33 -5.63 -5.53
N PHE A 69 -18.92 -6.36 -6.56
CA PHE A 69 -17.53 -6.81 -6.73
C PHE A 69 -16.62 -5.71 -7.31
N PHE A 70 -17.16 -4.81 -8.16
CA PHE A 70 -16.36 -3.79 -8.85
C PHE A 70 -15.58 -2.85 -7.94
N PRO A 71 -16.13 -2.34 -6.81
CA PRO A 71 -15.38 -1.44 -5.94
C PRO A 71 -14.09 -2.06 -5.40
N TRP A 72 -14.14 -3.35 -5.05
CA TRP A 72 -12.98 -4.08 -4.55
C TRP A 72 -11.94 -4.31 -5.65
N MET A 73 -12.37 -4.71 -6.87
CA MET A 73 -11.47 -4.88 -8.00
C MET A 73 -10.70 -3.60 -8.36
N ILE A 74 -11.41 -2.46 -8.41
CA ILE A 74 -10.81 -1.18 -8.77
C ILE A 74 -9.72 -0.81 -7.76
N LEU A 75 -10.01 -0.97 -6.47
CA LEU A 75 -9.03 -0.67 -5.42
C LEU A 75 -7.84 -1.64 -5.45
N MET A 76 -8.04 -2.92 -5.79
CA MET A 76 -6.97 -3.89 -5.98
C MET A 76 -6.05 -3.55 -7.16
N ILE A 77 -6.62 -3.13 -8.29
CA ILE A 77 -5.84 -2.67 -9.45
C ILE A 77 -4.97 -1.47 -9.06
N ILE A 78 -5.52 -0.51 -8.32
CA ILE A 78 -4.75 0.64 -7.80
C ILE A 78 -3.60 0.16 -6.89
N ALA A 79 -3.83 -0.84 -6.04
CA ALA A 79 -2.79 -1.42 -5.18
C ALA A 79 -1.65 -2.02 -6.01
N ILE A 80 -1.98 -2.83 -7.02
CA ILE A 80 -0.99 -3.49 -7.89
C ILE A 80 -0.20 -2.45 -8.68
N LEU A 81 -0.87 -1.45 -9.26
CA LEU A 81 -0.21 -0.35 -9.97
C LEU A 81 0.75 0.43 -9.06
N PHE A 82 0.32 0.73 -7.84
CA PHE A 82 1.17 1.39 -6.86
C PHE A 82 2.43 0.56 -6.57
N GLN A 83 2.31 -0.75 -6.42
CA GLN A 83 3.46 -1.64 -6.19
C GLN A 83 4.42 -1.73 -7.37
N VAL A 84 3.89 -1.74 -8.59
CA VAL A 84 4.72 -1.69 -9.80
C VAL A 84 5.52 -0.40 -9.85
N VAL A 85 4.85 0.74 -9.66
CA VAL A 85 5.50 2.07 -9.67
C VAL A 85 6.51 2.20 -8.54
N PHE A 86 6.18 1.75 -7.33
CA PHE A 86 7.08 1.77 -6.18
C PHE A 86 8.33 0.89 -6.40
N GLY A 87 8.15 -0.31 -6.95
CA GLY A 87 9.28 -1.18 -7.31
C GLY A 87 10.16 -0.58 -8.39
N LEU A 88 9.58 0.05 -9.42
CA LEU A 88 10.34 0.76 -10.46
C LEU A 88 11.10 1.96 -9.87
N TRP A 89 10.47 2.73 -8.98
CA TRP A 89 11.11 3.85 -8.30
C TRP A 89 12.30 3.39 -7.45
N LEU A 90 12.16 2.27 -6.71
CA LEU A 90 13.25 1.68 -5.93
C LEU A 90 14.43 1.26 -6.81
N ILE A 91 14.19 0.66 -7.97
CA ILE A 91 15.26 0.30 -8.91
C ILE A 91 15.91 1.56 -9.47
N CYS A 92 15.15 2.52 -9.99
CA CYS A 92 15.71 3.74 -10.58
C CYS A 92 16.49 4.59 -9.57
N GLY A 93 16.01 4.70 -8.32
CA GLY A 93 16.67 5.48 -7.27
C GLY A 93 17.89 4.78 -6.65
N TYR A 94 17.86 3.45 -6.55
CA TYR A 94 18.84 2.69 -5.77
C TYR A 94 19.48 1.52 -6.53
N TYR A 95 19.54 1.56 -7.87
CA TYR A 95 20.13 0.48 -8.70
C TYR A 95 21.59 0.15 -8.34
N ILE A 96 22.32 1.12 -7.77
CA ILE A 96 23.70 0.95 -7.30
C ILE A 96 23.76 -0.07 -6.14
N TYR A 97 22.70 -0.16 -5.35
CA TYR A 97 22.60 -1.08 -4.22
C TYR A 97 21.85 -2.34 -4.62
N LEU A 98 22.52 -3.49 -4.56
CA LEU A 98 21.91 -4.81 -4.82
C LEU A 98 20.65 -5.04 -3.96
N ARG A 99 20.63 -4.48 -2.74
CA ARG A 99 19.49 -4.55 -1.82
C ARG A 99 18.23 -3.87 -2.39
N GLY A 100 18.35 -2.74 -3.08
CA GLY A 100 17.21 -2.04 -3.68
C GLY A 100 16.55 -2.87 -4.78
N VAL A 101 17.38 -3.51 -5.62
CA VAL A 101 16.93 -4.40 -6.69
C VAL A 101 16.19 -5.63 -6.14
N LEU A 102 16.74 -6.29 -5.11
CA LEU A 102 16.10 -7.46 -4.49
C LEU A 102 14.74 -7.11 -3.86
N VAL A 103 14.65 -5.97 -3.16
CA VAL A 103 13.40 -5.51 -2.54
C VAL A 103 12.32 -5.24 -3.59
N ALA A 104 12.68 -4.64 -4.72
CA ALA A 104 11.76 -4.43 -5.83
C ALA A 104 11.24 -5.75 -6.42
N PHE A 105 12.11 -6.76 -6.60
CA PHE A 105 11.69 -8.10 -7.03
C PHE A 105 10.74 -8.77 -6.03
N TYR A 106 11.02 -8.70 -4.72
CA TYR A 106 10.09 -9.22 -3.71
C TYR A 106 8.74 -8.51 -3.74
N CYS A 107 8.73 -7.19 -3.96
CA CYS A 107 7.49 -6.41 -4.09
C CYS A 107 6.64 -6.87 -5.28
N TRP A 108 7.26 -7.13 -6.43
CA TRP A 108 6.54 -7.61 -7.62
C TRP A 108 6.09 -9.07 -7.52
N ILE A 109 6.88 -9.94 -6.90
CA ILE A 109 6.46 -11.33 -6.63
C ILE A 109 5.22 -11.32 -5.74
N TRP A 110 5.20 -10.47 -4.70
CA TRP A 110 4.03 -10.32 -3.85
C TRP A 110 2.83 -9.75 -4.64
N GLY A 111 3.06 -8.75 -5.49
CA GLY A 111 2.00 -8.18 -6.34
C GLY A 111 1.41 -9.17 -7.34
N GLY A 112 2.22 -10.12 -7.85
CA GLY A 112 1.76 -11.15 -8.79
C GLY A 112 1.05 -12.35 -8.13
N LEU A 113 1.15 -12.50 -6.81
CA LEU A 113 0.48 -13.58 -6.05
C LEU A 113 -0.90 -13.17 -5.52
N ASN A 114 -1.27 -11.89 -5.57
CA ASN A 114 -2.56 -11.35 -5.11
C ASN A 114 -3.51 -11.07 -6.28
#